data_AF-S3XTV6-F1
#
_entry.id   AF-S3XTV6-F1
#
_cell.length_a   1.000
_cell.length_b   1.000
_cell.length_c   1.000
_cell.angle_alpha   90.00
_cell.angle_beta   90.00
_cell.angle_gamma   90.00
#
_symmetry.space_group_name_H-M   'P 1'
#
loop_
_entity.id
_entity.type
_entity.pdbx_description
1 polymer ?
#
loop_
_entity_poly.entity_id
_entity_poly.type
_entity_poly.pdbx_seq_one_letter_code
_entity_poly.pdbx_strand_id
1 'polypeptide(L)'
;MKNKFLNSFIIITLVLVAFIVYNKFELSQNSHFTVTADTIIKPGSEISKYVTQEEVDSFSFRYWDIDYNSKPNVVEEPLKDIELKKLLKSKNTNKILSFMKDNNISVDYILYGGVTPLMYASFWGDENTTKELINLGADIRAKDEQGLNPFAYALSMNSIKVVKILLNNGIKFEEAKVIQYYLTNLPNYYNTEKLIVDGDNVNIIYKDIEFNHDHSKPAVYVFDYLVYSNSYELAKMAFRDGYKPYTYNRINEYDQVEVGNSINDFFTKEDIDNLIILAKQSKRDMFDYNLSMDELKYNHSLYKPLEDIPNFEPMLDLLLEHNVSGQPSKELMKREYDMCYEDYIFFYNERKKSLISGDRTKEDFRNLNITINYYDKHCSDKNGTFTTKGMVSWRNDYQKHYNMFSFLRANKDDKEKVIYIGDNK
;
A
#
# COMPACT_ATOMS: atom_id res chain seq x y z
N MET A 1 -36.98 59.99 18.09
CA MET A 1 -37.88 58.85 17.80
C MET A 1 -37.51 58.05 16.53
N LYS A 2 -36.80 58.59 15.53
CA LYS A 2 -36.46 57.86 14.28
C LYS A 2 -35.51 56.66 14.44
N ASN A 3 -34.54 56.69 15.37
CA ASN A 3 -33.57 55.60 15.55
C ASN A 3 -34.11 54.33 16.25
N LYS A 4 -35.19 54.42 17.04
CA LYS A 4 -35.80 53.22 17.66
C LYS A 4 -36.60 52.40 16.63
N PHE A 5 -37.27 53.07 15.69
CA PHE A 5 -38.02 52.40 14.62
C PHE A 5 -37.10 51.69 13.62
N LEU A 6 -35.97 52.29 13.26
CA LEU A 6 -35.01 51.69 12.32
C LEU A 6 -34.36 50.44 12.92
N ASN A 7 -33.98 50.47 14.20
CA ASN A 7 -33.41 49.31 14.89
C ASN A 7 -34.44 48.18 15.08
N SER A 8 -35.70 48.50 15.39
CA SER A 8 -36.76 47.47 15.43
C SER A 8 -37.03 46.84 14.07
N PHE A 9 -36.98 47.62 12.98
CA PHE A 9 -37.21 47.10 11.63
C PHE A 9 -36.07 46.16 11.18
N ILE A 10 -34.81 46.50 11.49
CA ILE A 10 -33.65 45.65 11.19
C ILE A 10 -33.72 44.33 11.97
N ILE A 11 -34.08 44.38 13.25
CA ILE A 11 -34.21 43.16 14.08
C ILE A 11 -35.33 42.25 13.56
N ILE A 12 -36.50 42.82 13.22
CA ILE A 12 -37.62 42.04 12.66
C ILE A 12 -37.25 41.41 11.32
N THR A 13 -36.52 42.15 10.48
CA THR A 13 -36.07 41.64 9.16
C THR A 13 -35.03 40.53 9.33
N LEU A 14 -34.10 40.65 10.28
CA LEU A 14 -33.13 39.59 10.59
C LEU A 14 -33.79 38.34 11.16
N VAL A 15 -34.81 38.50 12.02
CA VAL A 15 -35.56 37.35 12.57
C VAL A 15 -36.40 36.67 11.49
N LEU A 16 -37.02 37.43 10.58
CA LEU A 16 -37.75 36.88 9.43
C LEU A 16 -36.82 36.17 8.45
N VAL A 17 -35.65 36.74 8.15
CA VAL A 17 -34.63 36.10 7.32
C VAL A 17 -34.10 34.85 8.01
N ALA A 18 -33.83 34.87 9.31
CA ALA A 18 -33.42 33.69 10.08
C ALA A 18 -34.52 32.61 10.12
N PHE A 19 -35.79 33.00 10.23
CA PHE A 19 -36.93 32.08 10.21
C PHE A 19 -37.18 31.50 8.81
N ILE A 20 -37.00 32.29 7.75
CA ILE A 20 -37.07 31.82 6.37
C ILE A 20 -35.87 30.93 6.06
N VAL A 21 -34.67 31.27 6.52
CA VAL A 21 -33.47 30.41 6.41
C VAL A 21 -33.70 29.11 7.18
N TYR A 22 -34.20 29.15 8.42
CA TYR A 22 -34.52 27.97 9.23
C TYR A 22 -35.54 27.04 8.54
N ASN A 23 -36.61 27.60 7.95
CA ASN A 23 -37.63 26.82 7.26
C ASN A 23 -37.25 26.41 5.83
N LYS A 24 -36.43 27.20 5.12
CA LYS A 24 -35.99 26.93 3.74
C LYS A 24 -34.79 25.99 3.67
N PHE A 25 -33.95 25.99 4.70
CA PHE A 25 -32.80 25.11 4.82
C PHE A 25 -33.08 23.85 5.62
N GLU A 26 -34.35 23.54 5.99
CA GLU A 26 -34.75 22.36 6.78
C GLU A 26 -33.56 21.81 7.56
N LEU A 27 -33.05 22.58 8.55
CA LEU A 27 -31.99 22.08 9.42
C LEU A 27 -32.63 20.93 10.18
N SER A 28 -32.53 19.77 9.53
CA SER A 28 -33.38 18.63 9.72
C SER A 28 -33.22 18.19 11.15
N GLN A 29 -34.33 17.78 11.77
CA GLN A 29 -34.32 17.09 13.04
C GLN A 29 -33.12 16.16 13.12
N ASN A 30 -32.26 16.34 14.11
CA ASN A 30 -31.07 15.52 14.32
C ASN A 30 -31.48 14.04 14.37
N SER A 31 -31.42 13.35 13.24
CA SER A 31 -31.37 11.91 13.22
C SER A 31 -29.99 11.55 13.74
N HIS A 32 -29.91 11.30 15.05
CA HIS A 32 -28.69 10.81 15.68
C HIS A 32 -28.46 9.35 15.22
N PHE A 33 -27.95 9.19 14.00
CA PHE A 33 -27.40 7.92 13.55
C PHE A 33 -26.06 7.72 14.24
N THR A 34 -25.97 6.69 15.08
CA THR A 34 -24.68 6.18 15.53
C THR A 34 -24.23 5.16 14.49
N VAL A 35 -23.16 5.48 13.76
CA VAL A 35 -22.48 4.55 12.86
C VAL A 35 -21.35 3.88 13.63
N THR A 36 -21.42 2.56 13.71
CA THR A 36 -20.40 1.65 14.26
C THR A 36 -19.91 0.71 13.16
N ALA A 37 -18.79 0.02 13.39
CA ALA A 37 -18.22 -0.94 12.44
C ALA A 37 -19.20 -2.06 12.00
N ASP A 38 -20.22 -2.36 12.80
CA ASP A 38 -21.26 -3.35 12.52
C ASP A 38 -22.56 -2.76 11.95
N THR A 39 -22.57 -1.49 11.56
CA THR A 39 -23.76 -0.83 11.02
C THR A 39 -24.09 -1.32 9.60
N ILE A 40 -25.28 -1.89 9.41
CA ILE A 40 -25.76 -2.32 8.09
C ILE A 40 -26.60 -1.21 7.44
N ILE A 41 -26.13 -0.70 6.30
CA ILE A 41 -26.79 0.33 5.51
C ILE A 41 -27.76 -0.30 4.51
N LYS A 42 -29.06 -0.26 4.84
CA LYS A 42 -30.11 -0.74 3.94
C LYS A 42 -30.36 0.26 2.81
N PRO A 43 -30.38 -0.15 1.53
CA PRO A 43 -30.70 0.74 0.41
C PRO A 43 -32.04 1.46 0.63
N GLY A 44 -32.05 2.78 0.48
CA GLY A 44 -33.26 3.61 0.64
C GLY A 44 -33.64 3.94 2.09
N SER A 45 -32.87 3.48 3.08
CA SER A 45 -33.03 3.93 4.47
C SER A 45 -32.59 5.38 4.65
N GLU A 46 -33.07 6.05 5.70
CA GLU A 46 -32.70 7.45 5.97
C GLU A 46 -31.17 7.60 6.17
N ILE A 47 -30.53 6.63 6.84
CA ILE A 47 -29.07 6.60 7.03
C ILE A 47 -28.31 6.44 5.71
N SER A 48 -28.87 5.72 4.73
CA SER A 48 -28.23 5.51 3.41
C SER A 48 -28.09 6.77 2.56
N LYS A 49 -28.69 7.90 2.97
CA LYS A 49 -28.48 9.22 2.37
C LYS A 49 -27.16 9.87 2.78
N TYR A 50 -26.55 9.39 3.86
CA TYR A 50 -25.42 10.04 4.51
C TYR A 50 -24.16 9.17 4.55
N VAL A 51 -24.30 7.85 4.56
CA VAL A 51 -23.19 6.90 4.59
C VAL A 51 -23.55 5.67 3.76
N THR A 52 -22.58 5.17 3.01
CA THR A 52 -22.65 3.95 2.20
C THR A 52 -22.17 2.74 3.01
N GLN A 53 -22.55 1.53 2.59
CA GLN A 53 -22.01 0.32 3.22
C GLN A 53 -20.48 0.26 3.07
N GLU A 54 -19.95 0.69 1.93
CA GLU A 54 -18.50 0.72 1.67
C GLU A 54 -17.74 1.66 2.62
N GLU A 55 -18.34 2.79 3.03
CA GLU A 55 -17.76 3.68 4.04
C GLU A 55 -17.78 3.07 5.44
N VAL A 56 -18.84 2.35 5.80
CA VAL A 56 -18.89 1.62 7.08
C VAL A 56 -17.85 0.49 7.09
N ASP A 57 -17.79 -0.30 6.02
CA ASP A 57 -16.87 -1.44 5.90
C ASP A 57 -15.41 -0.98 5.98
N SER A 58 -15.08 0.17 5.37
CA SER A 58 -13.74 0.77 5.45
C SER A 58 -13.32 1.07 6.88
N PHE A 59 -14.24 1.62 7.69
CA PHE A 59 -13.99 1.85 9.11
C PHE A 59 -13.77 0.54 9.87
N SER A 60 -14.46 -0.53 9.49
CA SER A 60 -14.35 -1.85 10.11
C SER A 60 -13.00 -2.52 9.85
N PHE A 61 -12.42 -2.37 8.65
CA PHE A 61 -11.06 -2.85 8.35
C PHE A 61 -10.03 -2.31 9.34
N ARG A 62 -10.21 -1.08 9.83
CA ARG A 62 -9.29 -0.46 10.80
C ARG A 62 -9.26 -1.14 12.15
N TYR A 63 -10.18 -2.04 12.46
CA TYR A 63 -10.16 -2.76 13.73
C TYR A 63 -10.20 -4.27 13.52
N TRP A 64 -10.07 -4.73 12.28
CA TRP A 64 -10.16 -6.15 11.93
C TRP A 64 -8.79 -6.82 11.90
N ASP A 65 -8.67 -7.92 12.63
CA ASP A 65 -7.63 -8.92 12.43
C ASP A 65 -8.30 -10.29 12.61
N ILE A 66 -7.91 -11.27 11.80
CA ILE A 66 -8.47 -12.63 11.87
C ILE A 66 -8.36 -13.23 13.28
N ASP A 67 -7.37 -12.82 14.07
CA ASP A 67 -7.15 -13.25 15.46
C ASP A 67 -7.65 -12.25 16.54
N TYR A 68 -8.02 -11.02 16.17
CA TYR A 68 -8.38 -9.96 17.14
C TYR A 68 -9.88 -9.87 17.40
N ASN A 69 -10.24 -9.79 18.68
CA ASN A 69 -11.62 -9.57 19.14
C ASN A 69 -11.91 -8.07 19.23
N SER A 70 -12.35 -7.46 18.13
CA SER A 70 -12.48 -6.01 18.02
C SER A 70 -13.80 -5.40 18.46
N LYS A 71 -14.85 -6.18 18.72
CA LYS A 71 -16.17 -5.60 19.02
C LYS A 71 -16.19 -5.12 20.48
N PRO A 72 -16.30 -3.80 20.77
CA PRO A 72 -16.24 -3.26 22.14
C PRO A 72 -17.38 -3.71 23.05
N ASN A 73 -18.43 -4.34 22.49
CA ASN A 73 -19.69 -4.64 23.17
C ASN A 73 -20.14 -6.10 23.03
N VAL A 74 -19.25 -7.02 22.63
CA VAL A 74 -19.63 -8.44 22.50
C VAL A 74 -19.20 -9.25 23.72
N VAL A 75 -20.20 -9.96 24.25
CA VAL A 75 -20.14 -11.07 25.21
C VAL A 75 -19.02 -12.03 24.81
N GLU A 76 -18.22 -12.47 25.79
CA GLU A 76 -17.05 -13.36 25.63
C GLU A 76 -17.12 -14.32 24.42
N GLU A 77 -16.06 -14.34 23.61
CA GLU A 77 -15.91 -15.27 22.48
C GLU A 77 -16.24 -16.71 22.92
N PRO A 78 -17.07 -17.46 22.17
CA PRO A 78 -17.44 -18.82 22.58
C PRO A 78 -16.21 -19.69 22.79
N LEU A 79 -16.13 -20.41 23.93
CA LEU A 79 -15.01 -21.31 24.25
C LEU A 79 -14.66 -22.31 23.12
N LYS A 80 -15.70 -22.75 22.39
CA LYS A 80 -15.56 -23.63 21.23
C LYS A 80 -14.80 -22.97 20.08
N ASP A 81 -15.01 -21.68 19.84
CA ASP A 81 -14.32 -20.91 18.81
C ASP A 81 -12.86 -20.69 19.22
N ILE A 82 -12.62 -20.31 20.48
CA ILE A 82 -11.27 -20.16 21.04
C ILE A 82 -10.45 -21.45 20.86
N GLU A 83 -11.02 -22.61 21.22
CA GLU A 83 -10.30 -23.89 21.11
C GLU A 83 -10.13 -24.31 19.65
N LEU A 84 -11.13 -24.09 18.77
CA LEU A 84 -10.99 -24.36 17.34
C LEU A 84 -9.91 -23.50 16.70
N LYS A 85 -9.84 -22.19 16.99
CA LYS A 85 -8.80 -21.28 16.52
C LYS A 85 -7.41 -21.76 16.96
N LYS A 86 -7.24 -22.13 18.23
CA LYS A 86 -5.99 -22.69 18.76
C LYS A 86 -5.58 -23.97 18.02
N LEU A 87 -6.53 -24.85 17.73
CA LEU A 87 -6.26 -26.06 16.95
C LEU A 87 -5.88 -25.74 15.51
N LEU A 88 -6.56 -24.80 14.85
CA LEU A 88 -6.24 -24.33 13.49
C LEU A 88 -4.82 -23.76 13.42
N LYS A 89 -4.41 -22.94 14.40
CA LYS A 89 -3.03 -22.43 14.53
C LYS A 89 -1.99 -23.54 14.69
N SER A 90 -2.37 -24.64 15.34
CA SER A 90 -1.47 -25.78 15.54
C SER A 90 -1.17 -26.57 14.25
N LYS A 91 -1.97 -26.36 13.19
CA LYS A 91 -1.87 -27.05 11.90
C LYS A 91 -1.96 -28.58 11.98
N ASN A 92 -2.55 -29.10 13.06
CA ASN A 92 -2.74 -30.53 13.25
C ASN A 92 -4.10 -30.94 12.69
N THR A 93 -4.14 -31.24 11.38
CA THR A 93 -5.36 -31.58 10.65
C THR A 93 -6.19 -32.66 11.34
N ASN A 94 -5.56 -33.73 11.85
CA ASN A 94 -6.28 -34.80 12.54
C ASN A 94 -6.98 -34.32 13.82
N LYS A 95 -6.31 -33.48 14.63
CA LYS A 95 -6.92 -32.92 15.84
C LYS A 95 -8.03 -31.94 15.51
N ILE A 96 -7.85 -31.11 14.48
CA ILE A 96 -8.86 -30.15 14.00
C ILE A 96 -10.12 -30.92 13.57
N LEU A 97 -9.98 -31.91 12.68
CA LEU A 97 -11.10 -32.69 12.16
C LEU A 97 -11.80 -33.53 13.24
N SER A 98 -11.05 -34.14 14.16
CA SER A 98 -11.63 -34.85 15.30
C SER A 98 -12.41 -33.90 16.21
N PHE A 99 -11.84 -32.73 16.55
CA PHE A 99 -12.55 -31.74 17.36
C PHE A 99 -13.83 -31.24 16.69
N MET A 100 -13.77 -30.96 15.38
CA MET A 100 -14.95 -30.55 14.62
C MET A 100 -16.03 -31.63 14.64
N LYS A 101 -15.66 -32.89 14.43
CA LYS A 101 -16.57 -34.03 14.48
C LYS A 101 -17.19 -34.22 15.87
N ASP A 102 -16.36 -34.26 16.91
CA ASP A 102 -16.79 -34.53 18.29
C ASP A 102 -17.70 -33.43 18.84
N ASN A 103 -17.58 -32.20 18.32
CA ASN A 103 -18.39 -31.05 18.71
C ASN A 103 -19.48 -30.67 17.68
N ASN A 104 -19.74 -31.53 16.68
CA ASN A 104 -20.73 -31.31 15.63
C ASN A 104 -20.59 -29.95 14.91
N ILE A 105 -19.36 -29.60 14.55
CA ILE A 105 -18.98 -28.39 13.84
C ILE A 105 -18.92 -28.70 12.34
N SER A 106 -19.67 -27.95 11.53
CA SER A 106 -19.61 -28.04 10.06
C SER A 106 -18.31 -27.49 9.49
N VAL A 107 -17.94 -27.89 8.28
CA VAL A 107 -16.74 -27.36 7.60
C VAL A 107 -16.82 -25.86 7.29
N ASP A 108 -18.03 -25.35 7.03
CA ASP A 108 -18.32 -23.91 6.88
C ASP A 108 -18.79 -23.26 8.18
N TYR A 109 -18.38 -23.81 9.33
CA TYR A 109 -18.70 -23.18 10.60
C TYR A 109 -18.18 -21.73 10.62
N ILE A 110 -19.05 -20.80 11.00
CA ILE A 110 -18.70 -19.39 11.08
C ILE A 110 -18.17 -19.12 12.49
N LEU A 111 -16.85 -18.98 12.59
CA LEU A 111 -16.19 -18.47 13.78
C LEU A 111 -16.57 -17.00 13.99
N TYR A 112 -16.33 -16.51 15.20
CA TYR A 112 -16.42 -15.09 15.51
C TYR A 112 -15.77 -14.20 14.44
N GLY A 113 -16.51 -13.16 13.99
CA GLY A 113 -16.11 -12.23 12.93
C GLY A 113 -16.37 -12.70 11.50
N GLY A 114 -17.17 -13.76 11.31
CA GLY A 114 -17.54 -14.23 9.97
C GLY A 114 -16.54 -15.19 9.34
N VAL A 115 -15.49 -15.58 10.08
CA VAL A 115 -14.35 -16.34 9.53
C VAL A 115 -14.66 -17.82 9.47
N THR A 116 -14.26 -18.51 8.39
CA THR A 116 -14.39 -19.97 8.28
C THR A 116 -13.09 -20.69 8.66
N PRO A 117 -13.14 -21.99 9.04
CA PRO A 117 -11.95 -22.82 9.20
C PRO A 117 -11.01 -22.78 7.98
N LEU A 118 -11.58 -22.69 6.77
CA LEU A 118 -10.80 -22.62 5.53
C LEU A 118 -10.04 -21.29 5.39
N MET A 119 -10.62 -20.17 5.82
CA MET A 119 -9.92 -18.88 5.88
C MET A 119 -8.73 -18.94 6.87
N TYR A 120 -8.92 -19.52 8.05
CA TYR A 120 -7.84 -19.72 9.03
C TYR A 120 -6.72 -20.63 8.49
N ALA A 121 -7.08 -21.77 7.90
CA ALA A 121 -6.10 -22.66 7.28
C ALA A 121 -5.32 -21.94 6.16
N SER A 122 -6.00 -21.07 5.41
CA SER A 122 -5.40 -20.29 4.33
C SER A 122 -4.44 -19.22 4.82
N PHE A 123 -4.83 -18.48 5.86
CA PHE A 123 -4.00 -17.49 6.54
C PHE A 123 -2.72 -18.12 7.08
N TRP A 124 -2.83 -19.25 7.79
CA TRP A 124 -1.66 -19.93 8.34
C TRP A 124 -0.85 -20.72 7.31
N GLY A 125 -1.27 -20.76 6.04
CA GLY A 125 -0.59 -21.54 5.00
C GLY A 125 -0.63 -23.05 5.25
N ASP A 126 -1.66 -23.55 5.95
CA ASP A 126 -1.83 -24.97 6.27
C ASP A 126 -2.40 -25.73 5.07
N GLU A 127 -1.50 -26.26 4.25
CA GLU A 127 -1.83 -27.00 3.04
C GLU A 127 -2.71 -28.23 3.30
N ASN A 128 -2.43 -28.98 4.36
CA ASN A 128 -3.08 -30.27 4.60
C ASN A 128 -4.50 -30.03 5.09
N THR A 129 -4.68 -29.14 6.07
CA THR A 129 -6.02 -28.78 6.55
C THR A 129 -6.82 -28.09 5.44
N THR A 130 -6.21 -27.22 4.63
CA THR A 130 -6.88 -26.61 3.46
C THR A 130 -7.45 -27.68 2.52
N LYS A 131 -6.64 -28.68 2.13
CA LYS A 131 -7.10 -29.76 1.24
C LYS A 131 -8.25 -30.56 1.86
N GLU A 132 -8.12 -30.97 3.12
CA GLU A 132 -9.14 -31.78 3.77
C GLU A 132 -10.45 -31.01 3.96
N LEU A 133 -10.40 -29.73 4.34
CA LEU A 133 -11.60 -28.90 4.44
C LEU A 133 -12.32 -28.77 3.09
N ILE A 134 -11.58 -28.53 2.01
CA ILE A 134 -12.15 -28.47 0.65
C ILE A 134 -12.74 -29.83 0.23
N ASN A 135 -12.04 -30.94 0.50
CA ASN A 135 -12.52 -32.30 0.21
C ASN A 135 -13.83 -32.63 0.95
N LEU A 136 -13.99 -32.07 2.14
CA LEU A 136 -15.21 -32.19 2.95
C LEU A 136 -16.31 -31.19 2.54
N GLY A 137 -16.08 -30.37 1.53
CA GLY A 137 -17.07 -29.47 0.93
C GLY A 137 -17.07 -28.04 1.45
N ALA A 138 -15.99 -27.58 2.09
CA ALA A 138 -15.87 -26.19 2.52
C ALA A 138 -15.99 -25.22 1.33
N ASP A 139 -16.76 -24.14 1.50
CA ASP A 139 -16.95 -23.12 0.50
C ASP A 139 -15.69 -22.26 0.32
N ILE A 140 -15.00 -22.46 -0.80
CA ILE A 140 -13.81 -21.70 -1.19
C ILE A 140 -14.09 -20.22 -1.47
N ARG A 141 -15.37 -19.83 -1.61
CA ARG A 141 -15.83 -18.45 -1.86
C ARG A 141 -16.54 -17.80 -0.69
N ALA A 142 -16.59 -18.48 0.47
CA ALA A 142 -17.09 -17.87 1.69
C ALA A 142 -16.36 -16.56 1.96
N LYS A 143 -17.08 -15.56 2.48
CA LYS A 143 -16.55 -14.24 2.81
C LYS A 143 -16.80 -13.93 4.28
N ASP A 144 -15.81 -13.32 4.94
CA ASP A 144 -15.96 -12.79 6.30
C ASP A 144 -16.78 -11.48 6.30
N GLU A 145 -16.90 -10.85 7.48
CA GLU A 145 -17.61 -9.58 7.65
C GLU A 145 -16.96 -8.42 6.85
N GLN A 146 -15.73 -8.59 6.36
CA GLN A 146 -14.94 -7.61 5.61
C GLN A 146 -14.87 -7.97 4.11
N GLY A 147 -15.54 -9.04 3.69
CA GLY A 147 -15.55 -9.47 2.29
C GLY A 147 -14.30 -10.24 1.85
N LEU A 148 -13.39 -10.58 2.78
CA LEU A 148 -12.21 -11.40 2.51
C LEU A 148 -12.62 -12.87 2.42
N ASN A 149 -12.13 -13.56 1.39
CA ASN A 149 -12.33 -14.99 1.20
C ASN A 149 -11.03 -15.77 1.56
N PRO A 150 -11.06 -17.11 1.60
CA PRO A 150 -9.85 -17.90 1.86
C PRO A 150 -8.67 -17.55 0.94
N PHE A 151 -8.95 -17.19 -0.31
CA PHE A 151 -7.93 -16.81 -1.28
C PHE A 151 -7.25 -15.48 -0.95
N ALA A 152 -8.02 -14.48 -0.51
CA ALA A 152 -7.49 -13.20 -0.02
C ALA A 152 -6.51 -13.43 1.14
N TYR A 153 -6.87 -14.25 2.13
CA TYR A 153 -5.96 -14.59 3.24
C TYR A 153 -4.70 -15.33 2.79
N ALA A 154 -4.83 -16.27 1.85
CA ALA A 154 -3.67 -16.98 1.30
C ALA A 154 -2.70 -16.03 0.57
N LEU A 155 -3.23 -15.04 -0.16
CA LEU A 155 -2.44 -14.03 -0.85
C LEU A 155 -1.73 -13.08 0.12
N SER A 156 -2.45 -12.58 1.15
CA SER A 156 -1.88 -11.71 2.18
C SER A 156 -0.72 -12.32 2.95
N MET A 157 -0.66 -13.65 3.01
CA MET A 157 0.35 -14.40 3.76
C MET A 157 1.42 -15.01 2.85
N ASN A 158 1.40 -14.68 1.56
CA ASN A 158 2.27 -15.27 0.53
C ASN A 158 2.27 -16.82 0.57
N SER A 159 1.12 -17.42 0.88
CA SER A 159 0.93 -18.86 1.06
C SER A 159 0.84 -19.58 -0.29
N ILE A 160 1.94 -19.58 -1.06
CA ILE A 160 2.07 -20.10 -2.44
C ILE A 160 1.32 -21.42 -2.67
N LYS A 161 1.45 -22.37 -1.75
CA LYS A 161 0.90 -23.71 -1.92
C LYS A 161 -0.61 -23.77 -1.66
N VAL A 162 -1.11 -22.99 -0.70
CA VAL A 162 -2.55 -22.79 -0.48
C VAL A 162 -3.18 -22.08 -1.69
N VAL A 163 -2.55 -21.01 -2.19
CA VAL A 163 -2.98 -20.32 -3.41
C VAL A 163 -3.12 -21.31 -4.57
N LYS A 164 -2.14 -22.18 -4.80
CA LYS A 164 -2.23 -23.24 -5.82
C LYS A 164 -3.41 -24.19 -5.60
N ILE A 165 -3.64 -24.64 -4.36
CA ILE A 165 -4.77 -25.53 -4.03
C ILE A 165 -6.09 -24.83 -4.36
N LEU A 166 -6.25 -23.58 -3.95
CA LEU A 166 -7.47 -22.81 -4.18
C LEU A 166 -7.71 -22.58 -5.69
N LEU A 167 -6.69 -22.10 -6.44
CA LEU A 167 -6.80 -21.92 -7.90
C LEU A 167 -7.19 -23.23 -8.63
N ASN A 168 -6.62 -24.36 -8.21
CA ASN A 168 -6.97 -25.67 -8.77
C ASN A 168 -8.41 -26.11 -8.47
N ASN A 169 -9.04 -25.54 -7.45
CA ASN A 169 -10.45 -25.73 -7.12
C ASN A 169 -11.37 -24.65 -7.74
N GLY A 170 -10.82 -23.81 -8.63
CA GLY A 170 -11.59 -22.95 -9.52
C GLY A 170 -11.90 -21.56 -8.99
N ILE A 171 -11.29 -21.10 -7.89
CA ILE A 171 -11.29 -19.66 -7.56
C ILE A 171 -10.36 -18.90 -8.51
N LYS A 172 -10.68 -17.64 -8.77
CA LYS A 172 -9.93 -16.75 -9.66
C LYS A 172 -9.30 -15.58 -8.92
N PHE A 173 -8.21 -15.03 -9.48
CA PHE A 173 -7.53 -13.87 -8.89
C PHE A 173 -8.42 -12.63 -8.77
N GLU A 174 -9.36 -12.45 -9.70
CA GLU A 174 -10.33 -11.35 -9.64
C GLU A 174 -11.30 -11.45 -8.46
N GLU A 175 -11.44 -12.62 -7.86
CA GLU A 175 -12.31 -12.84 -6.70
C GLU A 175 -11.68 -12.34 -5.39
N ALA A 176 -10.42 -11.89 -5.40
CA ALA A 176 -9.73 -11.27 -4.26
C ALA A 176 -9.16 -9.89 -4.61
N LYS A 177 -10.04 -8.94 -4.96
CA LYS A 177 -9.67 -7.56 -5.34
C LYS A 177 -8.88 -6.82 -4.23
N VAL A 178 -9.31 -6.97 -2.99
CA VAL A 178 -8.78 -6.27 -1.82
C VAL A 178 -8.34 -7.29 -0.78
N ILE A 179 -7.20 -7.03 -0.16
CA ILE A 179 -6.64 -7.84 0.94
C ILE A 179 -6.19 -6.92 2.08
N GLN A 180 -5.61 -7.50 3.14
CA GLN A 180 -5.02 -6.75 4.25
C GLN A 180 -3.49 -6.90 4.28
N TYR A 181 -2.79 -5.87 4.78
CA TYR A 181 -1.34 -5.87 4.98
C TYR A 181 -0.90 -6.81 6.12
N TYR A 182 -0.73 -8.11 5.85
CA TYR A 182 -0.30 -9.07 6.87
C TYR A 182 1.19 -9.41 6.87
N LEU A 183 1.88 -9.43 5.71
CA LEU A 183 3.33 -9.67 5.67
C LEU A 183 4.09 -8.61 6.50
N THR A 184 4.92 -9.14 7.39
CA THR A 184 5.74 -8.44 8.38
C THR A 184 7.14 -8.12 7.86
N ASN A 185 7.65 -8.95 6.96
CA ASN A 185 8.99 -8.80 6.39
C ASN A 185 8.92 -8.26 4.96
N LEU A 186 8.49 -7.01 4.81
CA LEU A 186 8.49 -6.30 3.54
C LEU A 186 9.83 -5.56 3.41
N PRO A 187 10.77 -6.06 2.58
CA PRO A 187 12.04 -5.38 2.44
C PRO A 187 11.78 -4.07 1.70
N ASN A 188 11.96 -2.96 2.39
CA ASN A 188 11.96 -1.62 1.80
C ASN A 188 13.15 -0.83 2.37
N TYR A 189 13.65 0.14 1.62
CA TYR A 189 14.86 0.86 2.02
C TYR A 189 14.69 1.66 3.32
N TYR A 190 13.48 2.11 3.64
CA TYR A 190 13.16 2.83 4.88
C TYR A 190 13.30 1.95 6.14
N ASN A 191 13.09 0.65 6.01
CA ASN A 191 13.12 -0.31 7.11
C ASN A 191 14.51 -0.92 7.33
N THR A 192 15.57 -0.19 6.98
CA THR A 192 16.94 -0.63 7.27
C THR A 192 17.11 -0.82 8.79
N GLU A 193 17.56 -2.01 9.19
CA GLU A 193 17.90 -2.36 10.58
C GLU A 193 19.40 -2.23 10.81
N LYS A 194 20.20 -2.70 9.85
CA LYS A 194 21.65 -2.80 9.99
C LYS A 194 22.34 -2.72 8.64
N LEU A 195 23.50 -2.06 8.63
CA LEU A 195 24.41 -2.02 7.51
C LEU A 195 25.69 -2.77 7.87
N ILE A 196 26.11 -3.65 6.98
CA ILE A 196 27.40 -4.33 7.05
C ILE A 196 28.25 -3.81 5.90
N VAL A 197 29.33 -3.10 6.23
CA VAL A 197 30.24 -2.45 5.29
C VAL A 197 31.53 -3.27 5.23
N ASP A 198 31.83 -3.84 4.07
CA ASP A 198 33.07 -4.59 3.78
C ASP A 198 33.78 -3.94 2.59
N GLY A 199 34.71 -3.02 2.89
CA GLY A 199 35.34 -2.17 1.89
C GLY A 199 34.31 -1.33 1.13
N ASP A 200 34.19 -1.55 -0.18
CA ASP A 200 33.20 -0.87 -1.04
C ASP A 200 31.84 -1.62 -1.11
N ASN A 201 31.72 -2.80 -0.48
CA ASN A 201 30.49 -3.57 -0.45
C ASN A 201 29.64 -3.19 0.77
N VAL A 202 28.37 -2.87 0.55
CA VAL A 202 27.40 -2.62 1.63
C VAL A 202 26.27 -3.62 1.54
N ASN A 203 26.15 -4.47 2.56
CA ASN A 203 25.00 -5.35 2.75
C ASN A 203 23.99 -4.68 3.68
N ILE A 204 22.73 -4.68 3.26
CA ILE A 204 21.62 -4.05 3.99
C ILE A 204 20.77 -5.17 4.61
N ILE A 205 20.64 -5.14 5.93
CA ILE A 205 19.71 -5.98 6.67
C ILE A 205 18.51 -5.12 7.02
N TYR A 206 17.33 -5.60 6.62
CA TYR A 206 16.06 -4.94 6.87
C TYR A 206 15.43 -5.48 8.16
N LYS A 207 14.64 -4.65 8.81
CA LYS A 207 13.87 -5.02 9.99
C LYS A 207 12.91 -6.12 9.61
N ASP A 208 12.86 -7.17 10.44
CA ASP A 208 11.70 -8.02 10.49
C ASP A 208 10.61 -7.26 11.27
N ILE A 209 9.70 -6.61 10.56
CA ILE A 209 8.64 -5.83 11.21
C ILE A 209 7.53 -6.80 11.58
N GLU A 210 7.70 -7.50 12.69
CA GLU A 210 6.61 -8.28 13.28
C GLU A 210 5.47 -7.30 13.63
N PHE A 211 4.49 -7.18 12.74
CA PHE A 211 3.23 -6.53 13.09
C PHE A 211 2.61 -7.41 14.15
N ASN A 212 2.54 -6.89 15.37
CA ASN A 212 1.75 -7.53 16.40
C ASN A 212 0.31 -7.70 15.86
N HIS A 213 -0.30 -8.88 16.00
CA HIS A 213 -1.63 -9.14 15.40
C HIS A 213 -2.76 -8.57 16.29
N ASP A 214 -2.42 -7.60 17.13
CA ASP A 214 -3.28 -6.99 18.15
C ASP A 214 -3.81 -5.59 17.75
N HIS A 215 -3.57 -5.18 16.51
CA HIS A 215 -3.96 -3.87 15.99
C HIS A 215 -4.38 -3.93 14.52
N SER A 216 -5.17 -2.92 14.13
CA SER A 216 -5.60 -2.57 12.78
C SER A 216 -4.69 -3.02 11.64
N LYS A 217 -5.26 -3.57 10.56
CA LYS A 217 -4.55 -3.79 9.29
C LYS A 217 -5.29 -3.07 8.15
N PRO A 218 -4.64 -2.10 7.47
CA PRO A 218 -5.28 -1.37 6.39
C PRO A 218 -5.56 -2.30 5.21
N ALA A 219 -6.66 -2.01 4.51
CA ALA A 219 -6.98 -2.65 3.25
C ALA A 219 -6.01 -2.19 2.15
N VAL A 220 -5.75 -3.06 1.19
CA VAL A 220 -4.86 -2.79 0.06
C VAL A 220 -5.32 -3.46 -1.21
N TYR A 221 -5.06 -2.81 -2.35
CA TYR A 221 -5.24 -3.44 -3.64
C TYR A 221 -4.31 -4.64 -3.78
N VAL A 222 -4.87 -5.82 -4.06
CA VAL A 222 -4.12 -7.08 -4.09
C VAL A 222 -2.88 -7.02 -4.96
N PHE A 223 -2.95 -6.44 -6.15
CA PHE A 223 -1.83 -6.51 -7.09
C PHE A 223 -0.74 -5.50 -6.75
N ASP A 224 -1.10 -4.34 -6.22
CA ASP A 224 -0.14 -3.39 -5.64
C ASP A 224 0.62 -4.03 -4.48
N TYR A 225 -0.09 -4.76 -3.62
CA TYR A 225 0.52 -5.53 -2.54
C TYR A 225 1.49 -6.60 -3.05
N LEU A 226 1.12 -7.37 -4.09
CA LEU A 226 2.02 -8.38 -4.67
C LEU A 226 3.30 -7.74 -5.23
N VAL A 227 3.20 -6.55 -5.82
CA VAL A 227 4.35 -5.79 -6.32
C VAL A 227 5.21 -5.28 -5.18
N TYR A 228 4.61 -4.57 -4.21
CA TYR A 228 5.31 -3.98 -3.08
C TYR A 228 5.97 -5.03 -2.17
N SER A 229 5.33 -6.19 -1.99
CA SER A 229 5.90 -7.32 -1.25
C SER A 229 6.91 -8.15 -2.05
N ASN A 230 7.15 -7.79 -3.31
CA ASN A 230 7.97 -8.54 -4.25
C ASN A 230 7.56 -10.03 -4.35
N SER A 231 6.26 -10.32 -4.28
CA SER A 231 5.68 -11.65 -4.35
C SER A 231 5.63 -12.17 -5.80
N TYR A 232 6.82 -12.29 -6.42
CA TYR A 232 6.99 -12.63 -7.84
C TYR A 232 6.20 -13.87 -8.27
N GLU A 233 6.25 -14.95 -7.48
CA GLU A 233 5.54 -16.19 -7.83
C GLU A 233 4.02 -16.04 -7.80
N LEU A 234 3.47 -15.23 -6.89
CA LEU A 234 2.03 -14.94 -6.87
C LEU A 234 1.63 -14.04 -8.03
N ALA A 235 2.39 -12.99 -8.33
CA ALA A 235 2.13 -12.13 -9.48
C ALA A 235 2.17 -12.93 -10.79
N LYS A 236 3.12 -13.85 -10.93
CA LYS A 236 3.21 -14.77 -12.07
C LYS A 236 2.01 -15.71 -12.15
N MET A 237 1.51 -16.20 -11.02
CA MET A 237 0.27 -16.98 -10.98
C MET A 237 -0.95 -16.17 -11.40
N ALA A 238 -1.03 -14.90 -11.00
CA ALA A 238 -2.11 -14.00 -11.41
C ALA A 238 -2.18 -13.86 -12.93
N PHE A 239 -1.05 -13.58 -13.59
CA PHE A 239 -1.01 -13.50 -15.06
C PHE A 239 -1.36 -14.83 -15.73
N ARG A 240 -0.92 -15.97 -15.17
CA ARG A 240 -1.30 -17.30 -15.68
C ARG A 240 -2.79 -17.60 -15.54
N ASP A 241 -3.44 -17.08 -14.50
CA ASP A 241 -4.89 -17.17 -14.31
C ASP A 241 -5.67 -16.23 -15.25
N GLY A 242 -4.97 -15.36 -16.00
CA GLY A 242 -5.57 -14.39 -16.92
C GLY A 242 -5.92 -13.05 -16.26
N TYR A 243 -5.47 -12.83 -15.02
CA TYR A 243 -5.72 -11.59 -14.29
C TYR A 243 -5.07 -10.39 -14.99
N LYS A 244 -5.84 -9.31 -15.11
CA LYS A 244 -5.38 -8.03 -15.65
C LYS A 244 -5.42 -6.99 -14.53
N PRO A 245 -4.27 -6.53 -14.03
CA PRO A 245 -4.24 -5.54 -12.98
C PRO A 245 -4.85 -4.21 -13.42
N TYR A 246 -5.45 -3.49 -12.48
CA TYR A 246 -5.85 -2.11 -12.69
C TYR A 246 -4.61 -1.24 -12.86
N THR A 247 -4.72 -0.21 -13.70
CA THR A 247 -3.60 0.68 -14.03
C THR A 247 -3.18 1.52 -12.82
N TYR A 248 -4.18 1.99 -12.07
CA TYR A 248 -4.01 2.94 -11.00
C TYR A 248 -4.71 2.45 -9.74
N ASN A 249 -4.11 2.77 -8.60
CA ASN A 249 -4.73 2.54 -7.31
C ASN A 249 -4.39 3.67 -6.32
N ARG A 250 -5.27 3.87 -5.33
CA ARG A 250 -4.98 4.72 -4.17
C ARG A 250 -5.76 4.26 -2.95
N ILE A 251 -5.33 4.75 -1.81
CA ILE A 251 -6.11 4.75 -0.58
C ILE A 251 -6.61 6.19 -0.39
N ASN A 252 -7.93 6.38 -0.31
CA ASN A 252 -8.52 7.72 -0.12
C ASN A 252 -8.47 8.17 1.35
N GLU A 253 -8.95 9.38 1.66
CA GLU A 253 -8.96 9.90 3.03
C GLU A 253 -9.79 9.09 4.04
N TYR A 254 -10.62 8.17 3.56
CA TYR A 254 -11.45 7.25 4.36
C TYR A 254 -10.83 5.84 4.48
N ASP A 255 -9.56 5.68 4.10
CA ASP A 255 -8.83 4.40 4.01
C ASP A 255 -9.44 3.36 3.05
N GLN A 256 -10.26 3.81 2.09
CA GLN A 256 -10.84 2.92 1.09
C GLN A 256 -9.88 2.70 -0.07
N VAL A 257 -9.82 1.45 -0.52
CA VAL A 257 -9.03 1.04 -1.69
C VAL A 257 -9.81 1.35 -2.96
N GLU A 258 -9.33 2.34 -3.70
CA GLU A 258 -9.85 2.69 -5.01
C GLU A 258 -8.91 2.18 -6.10
N VAL A 259 -9.47 1.56 -7.14
CA VAL A 259 -8.72 1.05 -8.31
C VAL A 259 -9.44 1.37 -9.60
N GLY A 260 -8.70 1.53 -10.68
CA GLY A 260 -9.23 2.09 -11.91
C GLY A 260 -8.21 2.10 -13.05
N ASN A 261 -8.69 2.39 -14.25
CA ASN A 261 -7.86 2.44 -15.45
C ASN A 261 -7.68 3.87 -15.98
N SER A 262 -8.33 4.84 -15.35
CA SER A 262 -8.19 6.27 -15.62
C SER A 262 -7.94 6.99 -14.30
N ILE A 263 -7.01 7.95 -14.30
CA ILE A 263 -6.73 8.77 -13.11
C ILE A 263 -7.96 9.61 -12.70
N ASN A 264 -8.84 9.91 -13.65
CA ASN A 264 -10.10 10.62 -13.41
C ASN A 264 -11.15 9.74 -12.71
N ASP A 265 -10.88 8.45 -12.52
CA ASP A 265 -11.73 7.57 -11.73
C ASP A 265 -11.65 7.93 -10.23
N PHE A 266 -10.60 8.66 -9.81
CA PHE A 266 -10.33 9.02 -8.41
C PHE A 266 -10.22 10.52 -8.17
N PHE A 267 -9.69 11.26 -9.14
CA PHE A 267 -9.46 12.69 -9.02
C PHE A 267 -10.46 13.45 -9.87
N THR A 268 -11.24 14.31 -9.22
CA THR A 268 -12.08 15.25 -9.92
C THR A 268 -11.22 16.28 -10.66
N LYS A 269 -11.84 17.01 -11.58
CA LYS A 269 -11.16 18.14 -12.23
C LYS A 269 -10.68 19.17 -11.20
N GLU A 270 -11.47 19.42 -10.15
CA GLU A 270 -11.11 20.35 -9.08
C GLU A 270 -9.90 19.87 -8.28
N ASP A 271 -9.83 18.57 -7.96
CA ASP A 271 -8.68 17.99 -7.27
C ASP A 271 -7.40 18.17 -8.09
N ILE A 272 -7.49 17.87 -9.40
CA ILE A 272 -6.39 18.03 -10.34
C ILE A 272 -5.96 19.51 -10.40
N ASP A 273 -6.93 20.43 -10.56
CA ASP A 273 -6.65 21.87 -10.63
C ASP A 273 -6.00 22.38 -9.32
N ASN A 274 -6.42 21.87 -8.16
CA ASN A 274 -5.83 22.19 -6.86
C ASN A 274 -4.39 21.65 -6.72
N LEU A 275 -4.16 20.39 -7.09
CA LEU A 275 -2.81 19.79 -7.12
C LEU A 275 -1.86 20.59 -8.02
N ILE A 276 -2.38 21.08 -9.15
CA ILE A 276 -1.64 21.93 -10.09
C ILE A 276 -1.30 23.29 -9.48
N ILE A 277 -2.22 23.92 -8.76
CA ILE A 277 -1.95 25.19 -8.08
C ILE A 277 -0.81 25.00 -7.07
N LEU A 278 -0.85 23.93 -6.28
CA LEU A 278 0.21 23.60 -5.31
C LEU A 278 1.55 23.33 -6.01
N ALA A 279 1.54 22.58 -7.12
CA ALA A 279 2.75 22.31 -7.91
C ALA A 279 3.32 23.57 -8.57
N LYS A 280 2.47 24.50 -9.03
CA LYS A 280 2.89 25.82 -9.52
C LYS A 280 3.54 26.66 -8.43
N GLN A 281 3.00 26.62 -7.21
CA GLN A 281 3.56 27.37 -6.09
C GLN A 281 4.94 26.85 -5.68
N SER A 282 5.16 25.54 -5.75
CA SER A 282 6.44 24.93 -5.39
C SER A 282 7.51 25.06 -6.49
N LYS A 283 7.15 24.87 -7.76
CA LYS A 283 8.11 24.84 -8.90
C LYS A 283 8.17 26.16 -9.70
N ARG A 284 7.36 27.18 -9.34
CA ARG A 284 7.26 28.52 -9.97
C ARG A 284 7.44 28.49 -11.50
N ASP A 285 8.46 29.18 -12.02
CA ASP A 285 8.73 29.37 -13.46
C ASP A 285 9.06 28.06 -14.22
N MET A 286 9.20 26.94 -13.50
CA MET A 286 9.54 25.61 -14.02
C MET A 286 8.33 24.65 -14.06
N PHE A 287 7.11 25.18 -13.87
CA PHE A 287 5.88 24.38 -13.88
C PHE A 287 5.43 24.00 -15.29
N ASP A 288 5.21 22.69 -15.52
CA ASP A 288 4.61 22.12 -16.72
C ASP A 288 3.41 21.25 -16.33
N TYR A 289 2.23 21.60 -16.85
CA TYR A 289 0.97 20.90 -16.56
C TYR A 289 1.00 19.43 -16.99
N ASN A 290 1.46 19.14 -18.20
CA ASN A 290 1.40 17.78 -18.75
C ASN A 290 2.36 16.87 -17.98
N LEU A 291 3.56 17.37 -17.67
CA LEU A 291 4.52 16.63 -16.86
C LEU A 291 4.02 16.40 -15.43
N SER A 292 3.34 17.36 -14.82
CA SER A 292 2.71 17.17 -13.50
C SER A 292 1.62 16.10 -13.53
N MET A 293 0.83 16.04 -14.60
CA MET A 293 -0.17 14.99 -14.78
C MET A 293 0.45 13.60 -15.01
N ASP A 294 1.55 13.53 -15.76
CA ASP A 294 2.28 12.28 -15.97
C ASP A 294 2.92 11.79 -14.67
N GLU A 295 3.47 12.70 -13.86
CA GLU A 295 4.00 12.42 -12.52
C GLU A 295 2.90 11.88 -11.59
N LEU A 296 1.72 12.53 -11.56
CA LEU A 296 0.57 12.07 -10.79
C LEU A 296 0.15 10.65 -11.18
N LYS A 297 -0.05 10.39 -12.48
CA LYS A 297 -0.42 9.06 -12.98
C LYS A 297 0.61 8.00 -12.59
N TYR A 298 1.89 8.31 -12.77
CA TYR A 298 2.96 7.38 -12.44
C TYR A 298 2.99 7.04 -10.94
N ASN A 299 2.79 8.03 -10.07
CA ASN A 299 2.77 7.84 -8.62
C ASN A 299 1.65 6.92 -8.11
N HIS A 300 0.56 6.80 -8.87
CA HIS A 300 -0.55 5.88 -8.57
C HIS A 300 -0.46 4.54 -9.32
N SER A 301 0.61 4.31 -10.09
CA SER A 301 0.80 3.10 -10.88
C SER A 301 1.51 1.99 -10.10
N LEU A 302 1.41 0.76 -10.61
CA LEU A 302 2.14 -0.39 -10.10
C LEU A 302 3.67 -0.31 -10.28
N TYR A 303 4.20 0.69 -11.00
CA TYR A 303 5.65 0.87 -11.15
C TYR A 303 6.25 1.67 -10.00
N LYS A 304 5.45 2.51 -9.32
CA LYS A 304 5.95 3.37 -8.24
C LYS A 304 6.51 2.57 -7.04
N PRO A 305 5.86 1.50 -6.55
CA PRO A 305 6.38 0.74 -5.41
C PRO A 305 7.75 0.09 -5.68
N LEU A 306 8.07 -0.19 -6.95
CA LEU A 306 9.35 -0.80 -7.34
C LEU A 306 10.55 0.12 -7.07
N GLU A 307 10.35 1.42 -6.83
CA GLU A 307 11.42 2.36 -6.49
C GLU A 307 11.91 2.22 -5.04
N ASP A 308 11.11 1.63 -4.15
CA ASP A 308 11.38 1.62 -2.71
C ASP A 308 11.83 0.24 -2.17
N ILE A 309 11.83 -0.79 -3.01
CA ILE A 309 12.07 -2.18 -2.62
C ILE A 309 13.34 -2.77 -3.27
N PRO A 310 14.10 -3.65 -2.58
CA PRO A 310 15.24 -4.33 -3.17
C PRO A 310 14.81 -5.51 -4.05
N ASN A 311 15.71 -5.93 -4.95
CA ASN A 311 15.49 -7.05 -5.89
C ASN A 311 14.20 -6.89 -6.72
N PHE A 312 13.88 -5.65 -7.11
CA PHE A 312 12.65 -5.30 -7.82
C PHE A 312 12.65 -5.76 -9.29
N GLU A 313 13.82 -6.07 -9.85
CA GLU A 313 14.01 -6.31 -11.29
C GLU A 313 13.15 -7.46 -11.85
N PRO A 314 13.03 -8.63 -11.19
CA PRO A 314 12.17 -9.71 -11.69
C PRO A 314 10.69 -9.30 -11.75
N MET A 315 10.22 -8.52 -10.78
CA MET A 315 8.85 -8.00 -10.77
C MET A 315 8.67 -6.97 -11.89
N LEU A 316 9.61 -6.04 -12.05
CA LEU A 316 9.58 -5.06 -13.14
C LEU A 316 9.53 -5.72 -14.51
N ASP A 317 10.39 -6.70 -14.75
CA ASP A 317 10.43 -7.44 -16.01
C ASP A 317 9.11 -8.17 -16.26
N LEU A 318 8.52 -8.78 -15.22
CA LEU A 318 7.21 -9.43 -15.31
C LEU A 318 6.08 -8.44 -15.70
N LEU A 319 6.04 -7.23 -15.12
CA LEU A 319 5.05 -6.22 -15.48
C LEU A 319 5.20 -5.78 -16.94
N LEU A 320 6.45 -5.58 -17.39
CA LEU A 320 6.75 -5.15 -18.75
C LEU A 320 6.42 -6.25 -19.78
N GLU A 321 6.78 -7.51 -19.50
CA GLU A 321 6.48 -8.68 -20.34
C GLU A 321 4.97 -8.85 -20.59
N HIS A 322 4.15 -8.52 -19.59
CA HIS A 322 2.69 -8.59 -19.66
C HIS A 322 2.02 -7.28 -20.07
N ASN A 323 2.78 -6.27 -20.50
CA ASN A 323 2.28 -4.96 -20.92
C ASN A 323 1.35 -4.30 -19.89
N VAL A 324 1.70 -4.39 -18.60
CA VAL A 324 0.93 -3.73 -17.54
C VAL A 324 0.98 -2.22 -17.75
N SER A 325 -0.20 -1.59 -17.80
CA SER A 325 -0.39 -0.15 -17.96
C SER A 325 0.20 0.64 -16.79
N GLY A 326 0.42 1.95 -16.98
CA GLY A 326 0.94 2.84 -15.94
C GLY A 326 2.45 3.09 -16.00
N GLN A 327 3.11 2.61 -17.07
CA GLN A 327 4.50 2.96 -17.39
C GLN A 327 4.67 4.49 -17.47
N PRO A 328 5.85 5.03 -17.13
CA PRO A 328 6.11 6.47 -17.24
C PRO A 328 6.00 6.93 -18.70
N SER A 329 5.49 8.14 -18.90
CA SER A 329 5.40 8.74 -20.25
C SER A 329 6.78 9.03 -20.83
N LYS A 330 6.86 9.21 -22.15
CA LYS A 330 8.12 9.56 -22.81
C LYS A 330 8.64 10.92 -22.34
N GLU A 331 7.71 11.84 -22.12
CA GLU A 331 7.96 13.20 -21.65
C GLU A 331 8.52 13.17 -20.23
N LEU A 332 7.92 12.37 -19.34
CA LEU A 332 8.42 12.17 -17.98
C LEU A 332 9.81 11.51 -18.00
N MET A 333 9.99 10.42 -18.75
CA MET A 333 11.29 9.75 -18.87
C MET A 333 12.38 10.67 -19.40
N LYS A 334 12.06 11.55 -20.36
CA LYS A 334 13.01 12.54 -20.87
C LYS A 334 13.36 13.60 -19.84
N ARG A 335 12.35 14.17 -19.16
CA ARG A 335 12.55 15.15 -18.10
C ARG A 335 13.47 14.62 -16.99
N GLU A 336 13.18 13.42 -16.50
CA GLU A 336 13.94 12.79 -15.41
C GLU A 336 15.37 12.47 -15.84
N TYR A 337 15.55 12.05 -17.09
CA TYR A 337 16.86 11.84 -17.68
C TYR A 337 17.66 13.14 -17.76
N ASP A 338 17.04 14.23 -18.21
CA ASP A 338 17.69 15.53 -18.34
C ASP A 338 18.15 16.05 -16.97
N MET A 339 17.31 15.92 -15.94
CA MET A 339 17.69 16.25 -14.56
C MET A 339 18.88 15.41 -14.07
N CYS A 340 18.85 14.09 -14.31
CA CYS A 340 19.95 13.19 -13.99
C CYS A 340 21.25 13.59 -14.70
N TYR A 341 21.17 13.93 -15.99
CA TYR A 341 22.33 14.35 -16.80
C TYR A 341 22.87 15.73 -16.36
N GLU A 342 22.00 16.65 -15.95
CA GLU A 342 22.42 17.93 -15.37
C GLU A 342 23.26 17.72 -14.10
N ASP A 343 22.83 16.81 -13.22
CA ASP A 343 23.60 16.43 -12.03
C ASP A 343 24.93 15.76 -12.41
N TYR A 344 24.92 14.84 -13.39
CA TYR A 344 26.15 14.23 -13.92
C TYR A 344 27.18 15.28 -14.34
N ILE A 345 26.76 16.24 -15.17
CA ILE A 345 27.61 17.30 -15.68
C ILE A 345 28.07 18.25 -14.58
N PHE A 346 27.21 18.54 -13.61
CA PHE A 346 27.57 19.33 -12.44
C PHE A 346 28.75 18.67 -11.69
N PHE A 347 28.62 17.40 -11.29
CA PHE A 347 29.67 16.70 -10.55
C PHE A 347 30.94 16.48 -11.39
N TYR A 348 30.80 16.20 -12.69
CA TYR A 348 31.92 16.10 -13.60
C TYR A 348 32.74 17.41 -13.67
N ASN A 349 32.06 18.54 -13.78
CA ASN A 349 32.70 19.86 -13.80
C ASN A 349 33.31 20.23 -12.45
N GLU A 350 32.68 19.87 -11.33
CA GLU A 350 33.24 20.07 -9.99
C GLU A 350 34.55 19.30 -9.81
N ARG A 351 34.61 18.04 -10.26
CA ARG A 351 35.87 17.27 -10.28
C ARG A 351 36.94 17.97 -11.11
N LYS A 352 36.59 18.47 -12.30
CA LYS A 352 37.54 19.19 -13.18
C LYS A 352 38.07 20.46 -12.53
N LYS A 353 37.21 21.25 -11.88
CA LYS A 353 37.63 22.46 -11.14
C LYS A 353 38.60 22.12 -10.02
N SER A 354 38.31 21.09 -9.23
CA SER A 354 39.17 20.72 -8.10
C SER A 354 40.53 20.14 -8.50
N LEU A 355 40.62 19.48 -9.67
CA LEU A 355 41.92 19.11 -10.24
C LEU A 355 42.80 20.34 -10.56
N ILE A 356 42.18 21.49 -10.84
CA ILE A 356 42.87 22.74 -11.18
C ILE A 356 43.22 23.53 -9.91
N SER A 357 42.30 23.63 -8.95
CA SER A 357 42.50 24.43 -7.72
C SER A 357 43.35 23.72 -6.66
N GLY A 358 43.40 22.38 -6.65
CA GLY A 358 44.15 21.61 -5.65
C GLY A 358 43.59 21.73 -4.22
N ASP A 359 42.34 22.16 -4.08
CA ASP A 359 41.67 22.49 -2.82
C ASP A 359 41.00 21.30 -2.10
N ARG A 360 40.90 20.16 -2.77
CA ARG A 360 40.21 18.97 -2.28
C ARG A 360 41.15 17.89 -1.77
N THR A 361 40.71 17.18 -0.72
CA THR A 361 41.42 16.02 -0.18
C THR A 361 41.31 14.81 -1.11
N LYS A 362 42.14 13.79 -0.88
CA LYS A 362 42.06 12.50 -1.59
C LYS A 362 40.68 11.84 -1.43
N GLU A 363 40.06 12.03 -0.28
CA GLU A 363 38.73 11.51 0.04
C GLU A 363 37.62 12.25 -0.71
N ASP A 364 37.71 13.58 -0.82
CA ASP A 364 36.78 14.37 -1.63
C ASP A 364 36.79 13.94 -3.11
N PHE A 365 37.97 13.64 -3.67
CA PHE A 365 38.08 13.10 -5.03
C PHE A 365 37.48 11.70 -5.16
N ARG A 366 37.64 10.85 -4.14
CA ARG A 366 37.00 9.52 -4.12
C ARG A 366 35.48 9.67 -4.13
N ASN A 367 34.92 10.55 -3.30
CA ASN A 367 33.48 10.79 -3.20
C ASN A 367 32.91 11.39 -4.51
N LEU A 368 33.62 12.33 -5.13
CA LEU A 368 33.25 12.86 -6.44
C LEU A 368 33.25 11.78 -7.52
N ASN A 369 34.26 10.90 -7.54
CA ASN A 369 34.32 9.80 -8.51
C ASN A 369 33.18 8.79 -8.31
N ILE A 370 32.85 8.45 -7.07
CA ILE A 370 31.71 7.58 -6.75
C ILE A 370 30.40 8.20 -7.27
N THR A 371 30.21 9.50 -7.01
CA THR A 371 29.03 10.25 -7.44
C THR A 371 28.93 10.31 -8.97
N ILE A 372 30.04 10.61 -9.66
CA ILE A 372 30.09 10.63 -11.12
C ILE A 372 29.79 9.23 -11.68
N ASN A 373 30.41 8.18 -11.15
CA ASN A 373 30.18 6.80 -11.61
C ASN A 373 28.72 6.36 -11.40
N TYR A 374 28.07 6.82 -10.32
CA TYR A 374 26.64 6.60 -10.09
C TYR A 374 25.83 7.18 -11.25
N TYR A 375 25.98 8.46 -11.57
CA TYR A 375 25.23 9.08 -12.67
C TYR A 375 25.64 8.50 -14.04
N ASP A 376 26.92 8.19 -14.24
CA ASP A 376 27.46 7.65 -15.50
C ASP A 376 26.77 6.35 -15.92
N LYS A 377 26.42 5.52 -14.93
CA LYS A 377 25.66 4.27 -15.10
C LYS A 377 24.24 4.50 -15.66
N HIS A 378 23.64 5.67 -15.42
CA HIS A 378 22.23 5.91 -15.71
C HIS A 378 22.00 6.94 -16.81
N CYS A 379 22.79 8.03 -16.88
CA CYS A 379 22.42 9.22 -17.64
C CYS A 379 23.63 10.05 -18.12
N SER A 380 24.64 9.42 -18.74
CA SER A 380 25.85 10.10 -19.24
C SER A 380 25.75 10.67 -20.66
N ASP A 381 24.77 10.24 -21.48
CA ASP A 381 24.57 10.77 -22.82
C ASP A 381 23.71 12.04 -22.80
N LYS A 382 24.25 13.16 -23.30
CA LYS A 382 23.56 14.45 -23.40
C LYS A 382 22.20 14.38 -24.11
N ASN A 383 22.07 13.54 -25.12
CA ASN A 383 20.85 13.42 -25.91
C ASN A 383 20.02 12.19 -25.54
N GLY A 384 20.37 11.52 -24.43
CA GLY A 384 19.69 10.32 -23.98
C GLY A 384 18.29 10.57 -23.45
N THR A 385 17.62 9.46 -23.16
CA THR A 385 16.33 9.39 -22.45
C THR A 385 16.26 8.04 -21.76
N PHE A 386 15.52 7.96 -20.66
CA PHE A 386 15.30 6.68 -20.01
C PHE A 386 14.38 5.77 -20.84
N THR A 387 14.63 4.47 -20.77
CA THR A 387 13.57 3.46 -20.93
C THR A 387 12.79 3.34 -19.63
N THR A 388 11.60 2.73 -19.63
CA THR A 388 10.86 2.48 -18.38
C THR A 388 11.74 1.74 -17.35
N LYS A 389 12.45 0.70 -17.80
CA LYS A 389 13.40 -0.02 -16.96
C LYS A 389 14.51 0.89 -16.44
N GLY A 390 15.09 1.71 -17.31
CA GLY A 390 16.14 2.67 -16.94
C GLY A 390 15.70 3.67 -15.88
N MET A 391 14.51 4.26 -16.03
CA MET A 391 13.97 5.24 -15.09
C MET A 391 13.66 4.61 -13.72
N VAL A 392 12.95 3.48 -13.70
CA VAL A 392 12.61 2.76 -12.45
C VAL A 392 13.89 2.33 -11.73
N SER A 393 14.87 1.78 -12.47
CA SER A 393 16.15 1.39 -11.89
C SER A 393 16.95 2.57 -11.33
N TRP A 394 16.98 3.70 -12.03
CA TRP A 394 17.65 4.91 -11.53
C TRP A 394 16.99 5.44 -10.25
N ARG A 395 15.66 5.52 -10.22
CA ARG A 395 14.93 5.97 -9.03
C ARG A 395 15.06 5.00 -7.85
N ASN A 396 15.09 3.70 -8.11
CA ASN A 396 15.37 2.70 -7.09
C ASN A 396 16.79 2.86 -6.51
N ASP A 397 17.80 2.98 -7.37
CA ASP A 397 19.19 3.17 -6.93
C ASP A 397 19.35 4.48 -6.13
N TYR A 398 18.67 5.56 -6.56
CA TYR A 398 18.61 6.82 -5.82
C TYR A 398 18.03 6.61 -4.42
N GLN A 399 16.90 5.93 -4.33
CA GLN A 399 16.19 5.70 -3.08
C GLN A 399 16.99 4.81 -2.12
N LYS A 400 17.63 3.77 -2.64
CA LYS A 400 18.58 2.93 -1.90
C LYS A 400 19.70 3.77 -1.31
N HIS A 401 20.34 4.61 -2.14
CA HIS A 401 21.45 5.46 -1.71
C HIS A 401 21.00 6.47 -0.64
N TYR A 402 19.88 7.15 -0.85
CA TYR A 402 19.33 8.15 0.07
C TYR A 402 19.03 7.55 1.46
N ASN A 403 18.37 6.40 1.52
CA ASN A 403 18.04 5.75 2.80
C ASN A 403 19.29 5.20 3.49
N MET A 404 20.21 4.59 2.74
CA MET A 404 21.48 4.12 3.28
C MET A 404 22.29 5.28 3.89
N PHE A 405 22.41 6.40 3.17
CA PHE A 405 23.11 7.57 3.67
C PHE A 405 22.44 8.17 4.91
N SER A 406 21.11 8.30 4.87
CA SER A 406 20.32 8.77 6.02
C SER A 406 20.53 7.87 7.25
N PHE A 407 20.52 6.55 7.05
CA PHE A 407 20.75 5.57 8.11
C PHE A 407 22.17 5.62 8.67
N LEU A 408 23.20 5.68 7.80
CA LEU A 408 24.60 5.84 8.21
C LEU A 408 24.79 7.10 9.02
N ARG A 409 24.23 8.24 8.59
CA ARG A 409 24.35 9.52 9.30
C ARG A 409 23.71 9.47 10.69
N ALA A 410 22.56 8.82 10.82
CA ALA A 410 21.85 8.70 12.08
C ALA A 410 22.52 7.71 13.05
N ASN A 411 23.25 6.70 12.55
CA ASN A 411 23.77 5.59 13.34
C ASN A 411 25.31 5.43 13.22
N LYS A 412 26.05 6.47 12.79
CA LYS A 412 27.49 6.39 12.50
C LYS A 412 28.35 5.86 13.66
N ASP A 413 27.92 6.10 14.90
CA ASP A 413 28.62 5.71 16.12
C ASP A 413 28.01 4.44 16.78
N ASP A 414 26.89 3.93 16.23
CA ASP A 414 26.18 2.76 16.71
C ASP A 414 26.73 1.50 16.02
N LYS A 415 27.68 0.85 16.71
CA LYS A 415 28.39 -0.34 16.22
C LYS A 415 27.52 -1.59 16.10
N GLU A 416 26.31 -1.58 16.66
CA GLU A 416 25.36 -2.69 16.50
C GLU A 416 24.57 -2.55 15.19
N LYS A 417 24.40 -1.31 14.72
CA LYS A 417 23.67 -0.97 13.49
C LYS A 417 24.55 -0.73 12.28
N VAL A 418 25.77 -0.25 12.45
CA VAL A 418 26.74 -0.08 11.36
C VAL A 418 27.99 -0.87 11.70
N ILE A 419 28.16 -2.01 11.03
CA ILE A 419 29.26 -2.94 11.23
C ILE A 419 30.26 -2.78 10.09
N TYR A 420 31.48 -2.36 10.40
CA TYR A 420 32.58 -2.35 9.45
C TYR A 420 33.38 -3.66 9.56
N ILE A 421 33.45 -4.41 8.48
CA ILE A 421 34.26 -5.63 8.36
C ILE A 421 35.62 -5.24 7.77
N GLY A 422 36.68 -5.62 8.50
CA GLY A 422 38.05 -5.28 8.15
C GLY A 422 38.49 -3.97 8.80
N ASP A 423 39.59 -4.02 9.56
CA ASP A 423 40.26 -2.83 10.08
C ASP A 423 40.74 -1.97 8.92
N ASN A 424 40.05 -0.87 8.62
CA ASN A 424 40.68 0.32 8.07
C ASN A 424 39.89 1.56 8.53
N LYS A 425 40.43 2.18 9.58
CA LYS A 425 40.12 3.53 10.03
C LYS A 425 40.33 4.57 8.94
#